data_AF-A0A972PDD6-F1
#
_entry.id   AF-A0A972PDD6-F1
#
_cell.length_a   1.000
_cell.length_b   1.000
_cell.length_c   1.000
_cell.angle_alpha   90.00
_cell.angle_beta   90.00
_cell.angle_gamma   90.00
#
_symmetry.space_group_name_H-M   'P 1'
#
loop_
_entity.id
_entity.type
_entity.pdbx_description
1 polymer ?
#
loop_
_entity_poly.entity_id
_entity_poly.type
_entity_poly.pdbx_seq_one_letter_code
_entity_poly.pdbx_strand_id
1 'polypeptide(L)'
;MSKKLLATVAVVVLLLSAGCAGRGANLNRSVDPSQLIKVEIHFTGSSEPIIGYVHDLDLAANGKIYSGGSSVYYLYDANGDLMAIANYQRIDYIKVVK
;
A
#
# COMPACT_ATOMS: atom_id res chain seq x y z
N MET A 1 24.93 39.52 12.65
CA MET A 1 24.03 38.88 11.67
C MET A 1 23.00 39.89 11.21
N SER A 2 22.83 40.11 9.90
CA SER A 2 21.86 41.10 9.40
C SER A 2 20.43 40.64 9.68
N LYS A 3 19.53 41.56 10.06
CA LYS A 3 18.11 41.25 10.34
C LYS A 3 17.42 40.54 9.16
N LYS A 4 17.91 40.81 7.93
CA LYS A 4 17.47 40.15 6.69
C LYS A 4 17.85 38.67 6.65
N LEU A 5 19.07 38.31 7.07
CA LEU A 5 19.53 36.92 7.11
C LEU A 5 18.72 36.10 8.13
N LEU A 6 18.40 36.70 9.29
CA LEU A 6 17.57 36.05 10.32
C LEU A 6 16.16 35.73 9.80
N ALA A 7 15.56 36.68 9.07
CA ALA A 7 14.23 36.50 8.49
C ALA A 7 14.22 35.41 7.40
N THR A 8 15.25 35.36 6.55
CA THR A 8 15.36 34.32 5.51
C THR A 8 15.50 32.92 6.12
N VAL A 9 16.33 32.77 7.15
CA VAL A 9 16.48 31.48 7.85
C VAL A 9 15.18 31.06 8.51
N ALA A 10 14.45 31.98 9.14
CA ALA A 10 13.15 31.68 9.75
C ALA A 10 12.11 31.19 8.73
N VAL A 11 12.04 31.81 7.54
CA VAL A 11 11.13 31.39 6.46
C VAL A 11 11.49 30.01 5.92
N VAL A 12 12.78 29.71 5.73
CA VAL A 12 13.22 28.39 5.25
C VAL A 12 12.87 27.29 6.24
N VAL A 13 13.06 27.52 7.54
CA VAL A 13 12.71 26.55 8.59
C VAL A 13 11.20 26.27 8.63
N LEU A 14 10.37 27.30 8.48
CA LEU A 14 8.91 27.15 8.41
C LEU A 14 8.48 26.30 7.21
N LEU A 15 9.07 26.52 6.04
CA LEU A 15 8.76 25.74 4.83
C LEU A 15 9.17 24.26 4.95
N LEU A 16 10.29 23.97 5.63
CA LEU A 16 10.74 22.59 5.87
C LEU A 16 9.87 21.85 6.89
N SER A 17 9.26 22.57 7.84
CA SER A 17 8.35 21.97 8.84
C SER A 17 6.96 21.63 8.31
N ALA A 18 6.54 22.20 7.18
CA ALA A 18 5.21 21.96 6.60
C ALA A 18 5.08 20.60 5.86
N GLY A 19 6.17 19.83 5.77
CA GLY A 19 6.29 18.69 4.86
C GLY A 19 6.00 17.29 5.41
N CYS A 20 5.52 17.12 6.64
CA CYS A 20 5.25 15.77 7.15
C CYS A 20 3.88 15.65 7.83
N ALA A 21 2.81 15.89 7.07
CA ALA A 21 1.52 15.29 7.39
C ALA A 21 1.60 13.79 7.05
N GLY A 22 2.23 13.02 7.95
CA GLY A 22 2.27 11.57 7.88
C GLY A 22 0.85 11.01 8.00
N ARG A 23 0.15 10.93 6.87
CA ARG A 23 -1.00 10.04 6.71
C ARG A 23 -0.46 8.61 6.72
N GLY A 24 -0.09 8.13 7.91
CA GLY A 24 0.15 6.72 8.12
C GLY A 24 -1.15 5.99 7.82
N ALA A 25 -1.13 5.05 6.87
CA ALA A 25 -2.22 4.09 6.77
C ALA A 25 -2.38 3.44 8.16
N ASN A 26 -3.61 3.31 8.66
CA ASN A 26 -3.86 2.55 9.87
C ASN A 26 -3.50 1.08 9.59
N LEU A 27 -2.27 0.69 9.95
CA LEU A 27 -1.76 -0.66 9.75
C LEU A 27 -2.27 -1.65 10.80
N ASN A 28 -3.06 -1.19 11.78
CA ASN A 28 -3.62 -2.01 12.84
C ASN A 28 -4.84 -2.83 12.38
N ARG A 29 -4.71 -3.48 11.23
CA ARG A 29 -5.72 -4.36 10.65
C ARG A 29 -5.14 -5.77 10.65
N SER A 30 -5.58 -6.59 11.60
CA SER A 30 -5.31 -8.03 11.56
C SER A 30 -6.52 -8.77 11.01
N VAL A 31 -6.26 -9.88 10.32
CA VAL A 31 -7.27 -10.81 9.81
C VAL A 31 -6.91 -12.20 10.32
N ASP A 32 -7.93 -13.06 10.53
CA ASP A 32 -7.70 -14.45 10.88
C ASP A 32 -6.86 -15.15 9.78
N PRO A 33 -5.67 -15.69 10.11
CA PRO A 33 -4.80 -16.34 9.13
C PRO A 33 -5.43 -17.51 8.38
N SER A 34 -6.43 -18.17 8.97
CA SER A 34 -7.13 -19.29 8.32
C SER A 34 -7.98 -18.86 7.11
N GLN A 35 -8.28 -17.56 7.01
CA GLN A 35 -9.06 -16.97 5.92
C GLN A 35 -8.17 -16.34 4.83
N LEU A 36 -6.85 -16.56 4.90
CA LEU A 36 -5.89 -15.93 4.00
C LEU A 36 -5.47 -16.86 2.86
N ILE A 37 -5.39 -16.29 1.67
CA ILE A 37 -4.95 -16.94 0.44
C ILE A 37 -3.53 -16.47 0.15
N LYS A 38 -2.57 -17.41 0.07
CA LYS A 38 -1.20 -17.09 -0.32
C LYS A 38 -1.14 -16.75 -1.81
N VAL A 39 -0.50 -15.62 -2.12
CA VAL A 39 -0.41 -15.09 -3.48
C VAL A 39 1.00 -14.61 -3.82
N GLU A 40 1.31 -14.66 -5.10
CA GLU A 40 2.46 -14.03 -5.74
C GLU A 40 1.93 -12.96 -6.71
N ILE A 41 2.33 -11.72 -6.49
CA ILE A 41 1.79 -10.54 -7.19
C ILE A 41 2.87 -9.97 -8.11
N HIS A 42 2.53 -9.86 -9.39
CA HIS A 42 3.39 -9.28 -10.42
C HIS A 42 2.90 -7.88 -10.77
N PHE A 43 3.77 -6.88 -10.60
CA PHE A 43 3.45 -5.48 -10.87
C PHE A 43 4.02 -5.03 -12.21
N THR A 44 3.25 -4.19 -12.91
CA THR A 44 3.67 -3.61 -14.18
C THR A 44 4.98 -2.84 -14.02
N GLY A 45 6.00 -3.29 -14.77
CA GLY A 45 7.33 -2.69 -14.78
C GLY A 45 8.24 -3.12 -13.62
N SER A 46 7.82 -4.11 -12.81
CA SER A 46 8.69 -4.76 -11.81
C SER A 46 9.16 -6.12 -12.33
N SER A 47 10.45 -6.43 -12.15
CA SER A 47 10.99 -7.77 -12.41
C SER A 47 10.81 -8.73 -11.24
N GLU A 48 10.59 -8.19 -10.04
CA GLU A 48 10.45 -8.98 -8.80
C GLU A 48 8.98 -9.00 -8.35
N PRO A 49 8.39 -10.19 -8.16
CA PRO A 49 7.07 -10.31 -7.59
C PRO A 49 7.09 -10.14 -6.07
N ILE A 50 5.94 -9.77 -5.51
CA ILE A 50 5.74 -9.74 -4.05
C ILE A 50 4.97 -10.99 -3.64
N ILE A 51 5.47 -11.69 -2.63
CA ILE A 51 4.79 -12.83 -2.01
C ILE A 51 4.15 -12.37 -0.71
N GLY A 52 2.87 -12.72 -0.53
CA GLY A 52 2.16 -12.45 0.72
C GLY A 52 0.79 -13.13 0.73
N TYR A 53 -0.12 -12.59 1.51
CA TYR A 53 -1.43 -13.18 1.75
C TYR A 53 -2.56 -12.17 1.53
N VAL A 54 -3.68 -12.58 0.96
CA VAL A 54 -4.87 -11.72 0.77
C VAL A 54 -6.10 -12.38 1.38
N HIS A 55 -7.01 -11.59 1.93
CA HIS A 55 -8.26 -12.11 2.52
C HIS A 55 -9.29 -12.50 1.45
N ASP A 56 -9.41 -11.68 0.42
CA ASP A 56 -10.22 -11.93 -0.77
C ASP A 56 -9.54 -11.22 -1.95
N LEU A 57 -9.78 -11.71 -3.16
CA LEU A 57 -9.38 -11.06 -4.41
C LEU A 57 -10.51 -10.18 -4.97
N ASP A 58 -11.66 -10.10 -4.28
CA ASP A 58 -12.88 -9.41 -4.72
C ASP A 58 -13.25 -9.82 -6.16
N LEU A 59 -12.96 -11.07 -6.52
CA LEU A 59 -13.25 -11.63 -7.84
C LEU A 59 -14.74 -11.91 -7.89
N ALA A 60 -15.43 -11.30 -8.85
CA ALA A 60 -16.77 -11.76 -9.19
C ALA A 60 -16.70 -13.25 -9.58
N ALA A 61 -17.80 -13.99 -9.40
CA ALA A 61 -17.87 -15.45 -9.63
C ALA A 61 -17.40 -15.93 -11.03
N ASN A 62 -17.22 -15.01 -11.99
CA ASN A 62 -16.71 -15.25 -13.32
C ASN A 62 -15.25 -14.78 -13.53
N GLY A 63 -14.50 -14.50 -12.46
CA GLY A 63 -13.12 -14.04 -12.50
C GLY A 63 -12.94 -12.59 -12.98
N LYS A 64 -14.02 -11.79 -13.03
CA LYS A 64 -13.93 -10.38 -13.42
C LYS A 64 -13.60 -9.50 -12.23
N ILE A 65 -12.60 -8.64 -12.40
CA ILE A 65 -12.26 -7.55 -11.49
C ILE A 65 -12.92 -6.28 -12.02
N TYR A 66 -13.75 -5.62 -11.20
CA TYR A 66 -14.40 -4.37 -11.56
C TYR A 66 -13.50 -3.19 -11.16
N SER A 67 -12.82 -2.58 -12.14
CA SER A 67 -12.10 -1.33 -11.96
C SER A 67 -13.09 -0.17 -11.80
N GLY A 68 -13.30 0.31 -10.56
CA GLY A 68 -14.20 1.43 -10.27
C GLY A 68 -14.68 1.50 -8.81
N GLY A 69 -14.61 0.38 -8.07
CA GLY A 69 -14.81 0.36 -6.62
C GLY A 69 -13.55 0.74 -5.83
N SER A 70 -13.47 0.34 -4.55
CA SER A 70 -12.22 0.38 -3.79
C SER A 70 -11.20 -0.55 -4.46
N SER A 71 -10.51 -0.07 -5.50
CA SER A 71 -9.50 -0.81 -6.27
C SER A 71 -8.22 -1.08 -5.47
N VAL A 72 -8.29 -1.06 -4.15
CA VAL A 72 -7.19 -1.35 -3.22
C VAL A 72 -7.40 -2.73 -2.62
N TYR A 73 -6.36 -3.55 -2.64
CA TYR A 73 -6.31 -4.80 -1.89
C TYR A 73 -5.30 -4.68 -0.75
N TYR A 74 -5.47 -5.56 0.24
CA TYR A 74 -4.67 -5.62 1.45
C TYR A 74 -3.81 -6.87 1.38
N LEU A 75 -2.50 -6.69 1.55
CA LEU A 75 -1.54 -7.77 1.62
C LEU A 75 -1.13 -7.97 3.07
N TYR A 76 -1.24 -9.19 3.56
CA TYR A 76 -0.95 -9.62 4.91
C TYR A 76 0.26 -10.54 4.93
N ASP A 77 0.86 -10.70 6.10
CA ASP A 77 1.86 -11.74 6.38
C ASP A 77 1.20 -13.05 6.82
N ALA A 78 2.02 -14.04 7.20
CA ALA A 78 1.54 -15.35 7.64
C ALA A 78 0.81 -15.33 9.00
N ASN A 79 0.99 -14.27 9.80
CA ASN A 79 0.31 -14.07 11.07
C ASN A 79 -0.99 -13.27 10.92
N GLY A 80 -1.28 -12.80 9.69
CA GLY A 80 -2.44 -11.98 9.38
C GLY A 80 -2.25 -10.50 9.66
N ASP A 81 -1.00 -10.05 9.84
CA ASP A 81 -0.66 -8.64 10.02
C ASP A 81 -0.54 -7.93 8.67
N LEU A 82 -1.07 -6.70 8.57
CA LEU A 82 -1.06 -5.94 7.33
C LEU A 82 0.37 -5.54 6.92
N MET A 83 0.83 -6.03 5.77
CA MET A 83 2.11 -5.67 5.16
C MET A 83 2.00 -4.50 4.19
N ALA A 84 0.94 -4.47 3.36
CA ALA A 84 0.81 -3.44 2.33
C ALA A 84 -0.65 -3.19 1.90
N ILE A 85 -0.90 -2.01 1.35
CA ILE A 85 -2.15 -1.65 0.66
C ILE A 85 -1.75 -1.19 -0.74
N ALA A 86 -2.29 -1.82 -1.77
CA ALA A 86 -1.90 -1.53 -3.16
C ALA A 86 -3.10 -1.53 -4.10
N ASN A 87 -2.96 -0.81 -5.22
CA ASN A 87 -4.03 -0.65 -6.20
C ASN A 87 -3.90 -1.67 -7.35
N TYR A 88 -5.01 -2.27 -7.76
CA TYR A 88 -5.07 -3.22 -8.89
C TYR A 88 -4.61 -2.64 -10.24
N GLN A 89 -4.65 -1.31 -10.43
CA GLN A 89 -4.25 -0.64 -11.68
C GLN A 89 -2.77 -0.83 -12.06
N ARG A 90 -1.92 -1.24 -11.11
CA ARG A 90 -0.48 -1.47 -11.34
C ARG A 90 -0.08 -2.93 -11.30
N ILE A 91 -1.05 -3.85 -11.26
CA ILE A 91 -0.82 -5.29 -11.24
C ILE A 91 -0.98 -5.83 -12.65
N ASP A 92 0.01 -6.59 -13.11
CA ASP A 92 -0.10 -7.36 -14.36
C ASP A 92 -0.94 -8.61 -14.14
N TYR A 93 -0.63 -9.39 -13.09
CA TYR A 93 -1.43 -10.53 -12.66
C TYR A 93 -1.14 -10.94 -11.21
N ILE A 94 -2.07 -11.69 -10.61
CA ILE A 94 -1.91 -12.34 -9.31
C ILE A 94 -1.99 -13.85 -9.52
N LYS A 95 -1.04 -14.58 -8.95
CA LYS A 95 -1.01 -16.04 -8.94
C LYS A 95 -1.29 -16.54 -7.53
N VAL A 96 -2.32 -17.36 -7.39
CA VAL A 96 -2.56 -18.11 -6.14
C VAL A 96 -1.50 -19.20 -6.03
N VAL A 97 -0.85 -19.27 -4.88
CA VAL A 97 0.23 -20.24 -4.60
C VAL A 97 -0.26 -21.17 -3.49
N LYS A 98 -0.22 -22.48 -3.74
CA LYS A 98 -0.55 -23.49 -2.71
C LYS A 98 0.63 -23.72 -1.77
#